data_AF-A0A373VQR8-F1
#
_entry.id   AF-A0A373VQR8-F1
#
_cell.length_a   1.000
_cell.length_b   1.000
_cell.length_c   1.000
_cell.angle_alpha   90.00
_cell.angle_beta   90.00
_cell.angle_gamma   90.00
#
_symmetry.space_group_name_H-M   'P 1'
#
loop_
_entity.id
_entity.type
_entity.pdbx_description
1 polymer ?
#
loop_
_entity_poly.entity_id
_entity_poly.type
_entity_poly.pdbx_seq_one_letter_code
_entity_poly.pdbx_strand_id
1 'polypeptide(L)'
;MGTRRYIISDASKMLKVESHVLRYWEEELEIKIPRNEMGHRYYTEENIELLRKIRDLKEQGYGLRTIKMMINGEIDINRSNPNTVNIRNLFDKPKSEKNTFYKEDEEGCNNGVNNKEIMDTKTKDNSGDIEKYRGLENKTSLTESVSSESKMQQFQEIMGNIVSRALEENTESIVTRAINKSTQNMSKEVSDCVSEKVLKGVDYIIRMQDEREEERYRKIDEVIRKKQRKSRKERKMESRINKDEKVMNKKAERARKKAEKVRVKSEKNREKSKKLAFSTLSK
;
A
#
# COMPACT_ATOMS: atom_id res chain seq x y z
N MET A 1 30.64 -14.30 -18.98
CA MET A 1 29.27 -14.67 -19.38
C MET A 1 28.61 -13.44 -19.99
N GLY A 2 28.30 -13.44 -21.28
CA GLY A 2 27.70 -12.27 -21.92
C GLY A 2 26.26 -12.07 -21.45
N THR A 3 25.97 -10.96 -20.76
CA THR A 3 24.60 -10.60 -20.37
C THR A 3 23.80 -10.36 -21.65
N ARG A 4 22.87 -11.26 -21.99
CA ARG A 4 21.96 -11.06 -23.12
C ARG A 4 21.13 -9.81 -22.84
N ARG A 5 21.08 -8.93 -23.83
CA ARG A 5 20.33 -7.67 -23.78
C ARG A 5 19.28 -7.71 -24.88
N TYR A 6 18.04 -7.43 -24.52
CA TYR A 6 16.90 -7.40 -25.42
C TYR A 6 16.40 -5.96 -25.57
N ILE A 7 15.99 -5.58 -26.78
CA ILE A 7 15.27 -4.34 -27.00
C ILE A 7 13.78 -4.53 -26.68
N ILE A 8 13.03 -3.44 -26.53
CA ILE A 8 11.60 -3.50 -26.21
C ILE A 8 10.78 -4.33 -27.21
N SER A 9 11.16 -4.31 -28.49
CA SER A 9 10.51 -5.10 -29.55
C SER A 9 10.73 -6.59 -29.36
N ASP A 10 11.92 -6.99 -28.90
CA ASP A 10 12.25 -8.40 -28.66
C ASP A 10 11.57 -8.88 -27.38
N ALA A 11 11.59 -8.06 -26.32
CA ALA A 11 10.86 -8.32 -25.08
C ALA A 11 9.35 -8.51 -25.33
N SER A 12 8.76 -7.63 -26.17
CA SER A 12 7.36 -7.71 -26.58
C SER A 12 7.02 -9.04 -27.26
N LYS A 13 7.87 -9.50 -28.19
CA LYS A 13 7.70 -10.80 -28.86
C LYS A 13 7.86 -11.98 -27.91
N MET A 14 8.85 -11.95 -27.00
CA MET A 14 9.11 -13.02 -26.04
C MET A 14 7.97 -13.18 -25.02
N LEU A 15 7.41 -12.06 -24.56
CA LEU A 15 6.35 -12.03 -23.55
C LEU A 15 4.94 -12.13 -24.16
N LYS A 16 4.81 -11.92 -25.48
CA LYS A 16 3.54 -11.78 -26.23
C LYS A 16 2.66 -10.63 -25.72
N VAL A 17 3.29 -9.55 -25.29
CA VAL A 17 2.64 -8.35 -24.75
C VAL A 17 3.04 -7.16 -25.61
N GLU A 18 2.12 -6.24 -25.88
CA GLU A 18 2.39 -5.08 -26.72
C GLU A 18 3.46 -4.16 -26.09
N SER A 19 4.30 -3.56 -26.93
CA SER A 19 5.43 -2.74 -26.48
C SER A 19 5.01 -1.55 -25.59
N HIS A 20 3.83 -0.95 -25.82
CA HIS A 20 3.32 0.13 -25.00
C HIS A 20 2.80 -0.35 -23.63
N VAL A 21 2.30 -1.59 -23.55
CA VAL A 21 1.88 -2.19 -22.27
C VAL A 21 3.10 -2.46 -21.39
N LEU A 22 4.22 -2.91 -21.97
CA LEU A 22 5.47 -3.07 -21.22
C LEU A 22 6.02 -1.74 -20.68
N ARG A 23 5.85 -0.64 -21.43
CA ARG A 23 6.19 0.71 -20.94
C ARG A 23 5.28 1.14 -19.80
N TYR A 24 3.98 0.87 -19.94
CA TYR A 24 3.02 1.17 -18.89
C TYR A 24 3.35 0.39 -17.60
N TRP A 25 3.73 -0.89 -17.70
CA TRP A 25 4.16 -1.68 -16.55
C TRP A 25 5.47 -1.17 -15.94
N GLU A 26 6.44 -0.74 -16.74
CA GLU A 26 7.67 -0.10 -16.26
C GLU A 26 7.35 1.14 -15.41
N GLU A 27 6.46 2.00 -15.89
CA GLU A 27 6.06 3.23 -15.19
C GLU A 27 5.26 2.94 -13.91
N GLU A 28 4.25 2.07 -13.99
CA GLU A 28 3.36 1.77 -12.86
C GLU A 28 4.10 1.01 -11.74
N LEU A 29 4.94 0.03 -12.11
CA LEU A 29 5.70 -0.81 -11.17
C LEU A 29 7.03 -0.18 -10.75
N GLU A 30 7.39 0.98 -11.29
CA GLU A 30 8.65 1.70 -11.02
C GLU A 30 9.91 0.85 -11.25
N ILE A 31 9.89 -0.01 -12.28
CA ILE A 31 11.02 -0.89 -12.60
C ILE A 31 12.14 -0.06 -13.23
N LYS A 32 13.31 -0.04 -12.57
CA LYS A 32 14.49 0.70 -13.06
C LYS A 32 15.13 -0.04 -14.23
N ILE A 33 14.68 0.25 -15.45
CA ILE A 33 15.28 -0.30 -16.67
C ILE A 33 16.44 0.60 -17.11
N PRO A 34 17.66 0.05 -17.24
CA PRO A 34 18.80 0.82 -17.69
C PRO A 34 18.62 1.25 -19.15
N ARG A 35 19.11 2.46 -19.45
CA ARG A 35 19.14 3.02 -20.79
C ARG A 35 20.56 2.96 -21.32
N ASN A 36 20.70 2.65 -22.60
CA ASN A 36 21.99 2.69 -23.27
C ASN A 36 22.41 4.15 -23.53
N GLU A 37 23.64 4.38 -23.97
CA GLU A 37 24.19 5.72 -24.28
C GLU A 37 23.32 6.51 -25.28
N MET A 38 22.59 5.79 -26.15
CA MET A 38 21.69 6.35 -27.15
C MET A 38 20.25 6.60 -26.63
N GLY A 39 20.00 6.45 -25.33
CA GLY A 39 18.70 6.67 -24.68
C GLY A 39 17.67 5.54 -24.85
N HIS A 40 18.01 4.49 -25.60
CA HIS A 40 17.15 3.31 -25.76
C HIS A 40 17.22 2.39 -24.53
N ARG A 41 16.06 1.91 -24.09
CA ARG A 41 15.94 0.93 -23.00
C ARG A 41 16.45 -0.43 -23.47
N TYR A 42 17.21 -1.11 -22.61
CA TYR A 42 17.59 -2.49 -22.82
C TYR A 42 17.18 -3.35 -21.62
N TYR A 43 16.60 -4.50 -21.91
CA TYR A 43 16.14 -5.46 -20.91
C TYR A 43 17.23 -6.51 -20.73
N THR A 44 17.66 -6.73 -19.50
CA THR A 44 18.48 -7.90 -19.13
C THR A 44 17.58 -9.12 -19.04
N GLU A 45 18.17 -10.32 -19.00
CA GLU A 45 17.42 -11.57 -18.80
C GLU A 45 16.59 -11.51 -17.50
N GLU A 46 17.15 -10.96 -16.42
CA GLU A 46 16.45 -10.75 -15.14
C GLU A 46 15.19 -9.88 -15.31
N ASN A 47 15.27 -8.82 -16.13
CA ASN A 47 14.11 -7.97 -16.41
C ASN A 47 13.04 -8.72 -17.19
N ILE A 48 13.43 -9.59 -18.12
CA ILE A 48 12.50 -10.42 -18.89
C ILE A 48 11.81 -11.45 -17.98
N GLU A 49 12.54 -12.08 -17.07
CA GLU A 49 11.97 -12.99 -16.07
C GLU A 49 11.00 -12.29 -15.12
N LEU A 50 11.35 -11.08 -14.66
CA LEU A 50 10.47 -10.26 -13.83
C LEU A 50 9.17 -9.92 -14.59
N LEU A 51 9.29 -9.44 -15.83
CA LEU A 51 8.13 -9.12 -16.67
C LEU A 51 7.27 -10.35 -17.00
N ARG A 52 7.89 -11.53 -17.08
CA ARG A 52 7.17 -12.81 -17.22
C ARG A 52 6.32 -13.09 -15.97
N LYS A 53 6.90 -12.95 -14.78
CA LYS A 53 6.16 -13.11 -13.51
C LYS A 53 5.02 -12.09 -13.42
N ILE A 54 5.26 -10.83 -13.78
CA ILE A 54 4.23 -9.77 -13.79
C ILE A 54 3.08 -10.14 -14.73
N ARG A 55 3.39 -10.63 -15.93
CA ARG A 55 2.37 -11.09 -16.88
C ARG A 55 1.53 -12.21 -16.28
N ASP A 56 2.17 -13.24 -15.72
CA ASP A 56 1.46 -14.39 -15.16
C ASP A 56 0.54 -13.96 -13.99
N LEU A 57 1.02 -13.06 -13.13
CA LEU A 57 0.19 -12.45 -12.07
C LEU A 57 -0.96 -11.61 -12.65
N LYS A 58 -0.72 -10.89 -13.75
CA LYS A 58 -1.77 -10.10 -14.39
C LYS A 58 -2.83 -10.98 -15.07
N GLU A 59 -2.44 -12.10 -15.67
CA GLU A 59 -3.35 -13.12 -16.22
C GLU A 59 -4.19 -13.80 -15.13
N GLN A 60 -3.64 -13.95 -13.92
CA GLN A 60 -4.37 -14.42 -12.72
C GLN A 60 -5.37 -13.38 -12.18
N GLY A 61 -5.40 -12.17 -12.74
CA GLY A 61 -6.36 -11.12 -12.39
C GLY A 61 -5.90 -10.16 -11.30
N TYR A 62 -4.62 -10.19 -10.90
CA TYR A 62 -4.08 -9.21 -9.96
C TYR A 62 -3.89 -7.84 -10.62
N GLY A 63 -4.24 -6.77 -9.90
CA GLY A 63 -3.98 -5.40 -10.35
C GLY A 63 -2.50 -5.02 -10.24
N LEU A 64 -2.06 -4.07 -11.07
CA LEU A 64 -0.65 -3.66 -11.15
C LEU A 64 -0.12 -3.12 -9.83
N ARG A 65 -0.95 -2.37 -9.08
CA ARG A 65 -0.57 -1.84 -7.77
C ARG A 65 -0.35 -2.95 -6.74
N THR A 66 -1.20 -3.97 -6.74
CA THR A 66 -1.04 -5.15 -5.88
C THR A 66 0.22 -5.94 -6.28
N ILE A 67 0.47 -6.12 -7.58
CA ILE A 67 1.70 -6.76 -8.10
C ILE A 67 2.95 -5.97 -7.68
N LYS A 68 2.90 -4.63 -7.71
CA LYS A 68 3.98 -3.76 -7.23
C LYS A 68 4.30 -4.02 -5.76
N MET A 69 3.28 -4.09 -4.91
CA MET A 69 3.45 -4.37 -3.48
C MET A 69 4.07 -5.76 -3.26
N MET A 70 3.69 -6.76 -4.06
CA MET A 70 4.31 -8.09 -4.00
C MET A 70 5.79 -8.05 -4.38
N ILE A 71 6.15 -7.38 -5.48
CA ILE A 71 7.53 -7.27 -5.95
C ILE A 71 8.41 -6.51 -4.94
N ASN A 72 7.85 -5.49 -4.30
CA ASN A 72 8.53 -4.71 -3.26
C ASN A 72 8.63 -5.46 -1.91
N GLY A 73 8.03 -6.65 -1.79
CA GLY A 73 8.04 -7.45 -0.57
C GLY A 73 7.10 -6.94 0.53
N GLU A 74 6.18 -6.04 0.20
CA GLU A 74 5.15 -5.56 1.15
C GLU A 74 4.05 -6.61 1.38
N ILE A 75 3.87 -7.52 0.42
CA ILE A 75 2.92 -8.63 0.48
C ILE A 75 3.64 -9.91 0.06
N ASP A 76 3.77 -10.87 0.98
CA ASP A 76 4.37 -12.17 0.70
C ASP A 76 3.27 -13.24 0.61
N ILE A 77 3.05 -13.77 -0.59
CA ILE A 77 2.05 -14.79 -0.89
C ILE A 77 2.51 -16.21 -0.51
N ASN A 78 3.81 -16.40 -0.27
CA ASN A 78 4.39 -17.72 0.01
C ASN A 78 4.69 -17.94 1.50
N ARG A 79 4.51 -16.92 2.34
CA ARG A 79 4.70 -17.04 3.79
C ARG A 79 3.42 -17.63 4.38
N SER A 80 3.53 -18.85 4.87
CA SER A 80 2.49 -19.70 5.50
C SER A 80 1.81 -19.13 6.77
N ASN A 81 1.80 -17.81 6.98
CA ASN A 81 1.14 -17.17 8.11
C ASN A 81 -0.01 -16.25 7.65
N PRO A 82 -1.26 -16.75 7.62
CA PRO A 82 -2.44 -15.98 7.21
C PRO A 82 -2.77 -14.78 8.13
N ASN A 83 -2.10 -14.62 9.27
CA ASN A 83 -2.39 -13.56 10.26
C ASN A 83 -1.47 -12.33 10.20
N THR A 84 -0.55 -12.21 9.23
CA THR A 84 0.45 -11.12 9.24
C THR A 84 0.20 -9.96 8.30
N VAL A 85 -0.73 -10.08 7.34
CA VAL A 85 -1.06 -8.94 6.49
C VAL A 85 -2.08 -8.08 7.21
N ASN A 86 -1.61 -7.27 8.16
CA ASN A 86 -2.40 -6.22 8.79
C ASN A 86 -2.58 -5.08 7.76
N ILE A 87 -3.39 -5.35 6.73
CA ILE A 87 -3.68 -4.46 5.59
C ILE A 87 -4.13 -3.08 6.07
N ARG A 88 -4.84 -3.02 7.20
CA ARG A 88 -5.27 -1.75 7.83
C ARG A 88 -4.08 -0.80 8.07
N ASN A 89 -2.98 -1.31 8.60
CA ASN A 89 -1.86 -0.47 8.99
C ASN A 89 -0.96 -0.02 7.82
N LEU A 90 -1.10 -0.60 6.62
CA LEU A 90 -0.29 -0.24 5.45
C LEU A 90 -0.90 0.94 4.66
N PHE A 91 -2.23 1.06 4.67
CA PHE A 91 -2.96 2.15 4.03
C PHE A 91 -3.24 3.34 4.96
N ASP A 92 -3.12 3.16 6.28
CA ASP A 92 -3.22 4.22 7.30
C ASP A 92 -1.90 4.98 7.49
N LYS A 93 -1.11 5.22 6.42
CA LYS A 93 -0.06 6.24 6.49
C LYS A 93 -0.74 7.61 6.53
N PRO A 94 -0.69 8.36 7.65
CA PRO A 94 -1.05 9.77 7.58
C PRO A 94 -0.05 10.41 6.62
N LYS A 95 -0.56 11.01 5.53
CA LYS A 95 0.22 11.92 4.67
C LYS A 95 0.74 13.03 5.58
N SER A 96 1.93 12.84 6.15
CA SER A 96 2.59 13.83 6.97
C SER A 96 3.14 14.90 6.03
N GLU A 97 2.40 16.00 5.87
CA GLU A 97 3.01 17.28 5.56
C GLU A 97 2.17 18.42 6.15
N LYS A 98 2.61 18.83 7.34
CA LYS A 98 2.56 20.18 7.92
C LYS A 98 1.18 20.78 8.17
N ASN A 99 0.67 20.55 9.38
CA ASN A 99 -0.04 21.59 10.12
C ASN A 99 0.28 21.45 11.62
N THR A 100 1.27 22.22 12.10
CA THR A 100 1.65 22.36 13.51
C THR A 100 0.77 23.41 14.17
N PHE A 101 -0.39 23.03 14.70
CA PHE A 101 -1.25 23.82 15.61
C PHE A 101 -2.47 22.93 15.93
N TYR A 102 -2.75 22.38 17.11
CA TYR A 102 -2.63 22.81 18.50
C TYR A 102 -2.13 21.66 19.40
N LYS A 103 -1.59 21.99 20.58
CA LYS A 103 -1.42 21.08 21.73
C LYS A 103 -2.58 21.29 22.70
N GLU A 104 -3.03 20.21 23.33
CA GLU A 104 -3.60 20.04 24.67
C GLU A 104 -3.84 18.51 24.79
N ASP A 105 -3.00 17.73 25.46
CA ASP A 105 -2.89 17.46 26.91
C ASP A 105 -3.67 16.19 27.31
N GLU A 106 -2.88 15.23 27.85
CA GLU A 106 -3.09 14.00 28.66
C GLU A 106 -4.51 13.38 28.78
N GLU A 107 -4.74 12.05 28.81
CA GLU A 107 -4.15 10.93 29.58
C GLU A 107 -4.42 9.63 28.76
N GLY A 108 -3.59 8.58 28.65
CA GLY A 108 -3.02 7.73 29.69
C GLY A 108 -3.53 6.28 29.53
N CYS A 109 -2.73 5.35 28.96
CA CYS A 109 -2.59 3.94 29.40
C CYS A 109 -1.52 3.20 28.59
N ASN A 110 -0.41 2.88 29.27
CA ASN A 110 0.62 1.93 28.84
C ASN A 110 0.07 0.49 28.93
N ASN A 111 0.46 -0.48 28.11
CA ASN A 111 1.73 -1.19 28.29
C ASN A 111 2.09 -1.99 27.05
N GLY A 112 3.32 -1.81 26.59
CA GLY A 112 4.02 -2.82 25.79
C GLY A 112 4.54 -3.92 26.70
N VAL A 113 4.62 -5.14 26.15
CA VAL A 113 5.56 -6.15 26.63
C VAL A 113 6.24 -6.74 25.41
N ASN A 114 7.54 -6.51 25.34
CA ASN A 114 8.45 -7.11 24.38
C ASN A 114 8.78 -8.54 24.80
N ASN A 115 8.93 -9.39 23.80
CA ASN A 115 9.48 -10.73 23.90
C ASN A 115 10.96 -10.69 24.35
N LYS A 116 11.38 -11.63 25.20
CA LYS A 116 12.68 -12.31 25.06
C LYS A 116 12.76 -13.64 25.83
N GLU A 117 12.89 -14.71 25.05
CA GLU A 117 13.67 -15.97 25.23
C GLU A 117 13.72 -16.68 26.60
N ILE A 118 13.51 -18.01 26.61
CA ILE A 118 14.54 -19.05 26.84
C ILE A 118 13.88 -20.45 26.90
N MET A 119 14.61 -21.45 26.38
CA MET A 119 14.28 -22.87 26.23
C MET A 119 14.29 -23.71 27.52
N ASP A 120 13.71 -24.91 27.39
CA ASP A 120 13.97 -26.18 28.09
C ASP A 120 13.58 -26.34 29.58
N THR A 121 12.65 -27.25 29.86
CA THR A 121 12.93 -28.58 30.45
C THR A 121 11.65 -29.36 30.83
N LYS A 122 11.64 -30.64 30.44
CA LYS A 122 10.92 -31.83 30.95
C LYS A 122 10.04 -31.68 32.21
N THR A 123 8.79 -32.15 32.17
CA THR A 123 8.21 -33.22 33.04
C THR A 123 6.78 -33.55 32.57
N LYS A 124 6.52 -34.78 32.11
CA LYS A 124 5.66 -35.81 32.73
C LYS A 124 4.25 -35.35 33.12
N ASP A 125 3.25 -35.88 32.41
CA ASP A 125 1.89 -36.03 32.93
C ASP A 125 1.42 -37.48 32.87
N ASN A 126 0.81 -37.88 33.98
CA ASN A 126 0.23 -39.18 34.27
C ASN A 126 -1.22 -39.26 33.76
N SER A 127 -1.60 -40.42 33.23
CA SER A 127 -2.94 -40.99 33.33
C SER A 127 -2.75 -42.50 33.19
N GLY A 128 -3.29 -43.41 33.97
CA GLY A 128 -4.25 -43.44 35.05
C GLY A 128 -4.46 -44.94 35.30
N ASP A 129 -4.68 -45.31 36.57
CA ASP A 129 -4.74 -46.67 37.09
C ASP A 129 -5.63 -47.66 36.32
N ILE A 130 -5.28 -48.96 36.39
CA ILE A 130 -6.16 -50.06 36.87
C ILE A 130 -5.37 -51.38 36.95
N GLU A 131 -5.18 -51.81 38.22
CA GLU A 131 -5.18 -53.18 38.77
C GLU A 131 -4.25 -54.30 38.26
N LYS A 132 -3.87 -55.33 39.03
CA LYS A 132 -3.51 -55.58 40.45
C LYS A 132 -3.13 -57.09 40.48
N TYR A 133 -1.98 -57.42 41.06
CA TYR A 133 -1.48 -58.76 41.50
C TYR A 133 -1.34 -59.92 40.48
N ARG A 134 -0.13 -60.51 40.40
CA ARG A 134 0.26 -61.67 41.25
C ARG A 134 1.74 -62.10 41.04
N GLY A 135 2.50 -62.09 42.15
CA GLY A 135 3.45 -63.16 42.51
C GLY A 135 4.89 -63.14 41.95
N LEU A 136 5.83 -62.62 42.74
CA LEU A 136 7.22 -63.09 42.79
C LEU A 136 7.26 -64.54 43.28
N GLU A 137 7.96 -65.45 42.58
CA GLU A 137 8.83 -66.44 43.22
C GLU A 137 10.00 -66.79 42.27
N ASN A 138 11.22 -66.48 42.73
CA ASN A 138 12.45 -67.07 42.21
C ASN A 138 12.56 -68.51 42.72
N LYS A 139 12.77 -69.48 41.82
CA LYS A 139 13.46 -70.72 42.17
C LYS A 139 14.53 -71.04 41.12
N THR A 140 15.73 -71.14 41.64
CA THR A 140 16.95 -71.68 41.04
C THR A 140 16.77 -73.11 40.52
N SER A 141 17.59 -73.42 39.51
CA SER A 141 18.37 -74.65 39.35
C SER A 141 18.00 -75.60 38.21
N LEU A 142 19.09 -76.04 37.57
CA LEU A 142 19.31 -77.26 36.81
C LEU A 142 18.81 -77.39 35.36
N THR A 143 19.78 -77.87 34.59
CA THR A 143 19.79 -78.36 33.22
C THR A 143 18.75 -79.45 32.98
N GLU A 144 17.97 -79.37 31.90
CA GLU A 144 17.59 -80.53 31.06
C GLU A 144 16.77 -80.14 29.81
N SER A 145 16.79 -81.03 28.83
CA SER A 145 16.34 -80.95 27.43
C SER A 145 15.12 -80.07 27.14
N VAL A 146 15.35 -78.99 26.39
CA VAL A 146 14.29 -78.16 25.81
C VAL A 146 13.53 -78.99 24.76
N SER A 147 12.28 -79.36 25.06
CA SER A 147 11.35 -80.03 24.14
C SER A 147 11.25 -79.27 22.82
N SER A 148 11.35 -79.99 21.70
CA SER A 148 11.28 -79.43 20.33
C SER A 148 10.02 -78.60 20.09
N GLU A 149 8.94 -78.91 20.80
CA GLU A 149 7.66 -78.19 20.74
C GLU A 149 7.75 -76.80 21.40
N SER A 150 8.49 -76.68 22.50
CA SER A 150 8.73 -75.40 23.18
C SER A 150 9.70 -74.51 22.39
N LYS A 151 10.67 -75.11 21.68
CA LYS A 151 11.51 -74.38 20.71
C LYS A 151 10.72 -73.89 19.50
N MET A 152 9.77 -74.70 19.02
CA MET A 152 8.87 -74.30 17.94
C MET A 152 7.97 -73.15 18.36
N GLN A 153 7.44 -73.18 19.59
CA GLN A 153 6.67 -72.07 20.17
C GLN A 153 7.52 -70.81 20.32
N GLN A 154 8.73 -70.91 20.85
CA GLN A 154 9.65 -69.77 20.94
C GLN A 154 10.00 -69.22 19.55
N PHE A 155 10.18 -70.09 18.55
CA PHE A 155 10.43 -69.64 17.18
C PHE A 155 9.20 -68.98 16.56
N GLN A 156 8.01 -69.53 16.77
CA GLN A 156 6.74 -68.93 16.32
C GLN A 156 6.50 -67.57 17.00
N GLU A 157 6.84 -67.43 18.28
CA GLU A 157 6.72 -66.19 19.03
C GLU A 157 7.74 -65.14 18.55
N ILE A 158 8.99 -65.53 18.29
CA ILE A 158 10.01 -64.66 17.72
C ILE A 158 9.63 -64.21 16.31
N MET A 159 9.20 -65.13 15.45
CA MET A 159 8.75 -64.80 14.09
C MET A 159 7.47 -63.95 14.11
N GLY A 160 6.53 -64.24 15.01
CA GLY A 160 5.34 -63.42 15.24
C GLY A 160 5.72 -61.99 15.62
N ASN A 161 6.65 -61.82 16.56
CA ASN A 161 7.09 -60.50 17.00
C ASN A 161 7.89 -59.74 15.93
N ILE A 162 8.74 -60.43 15.16
CA ILE A 162 9.50 -59.81 14.05
C ILE A 162 8.56 -59.37 12.94
N VAL A 163 7.60 -60.22 12.55
CA VAL A 163 6.63 -59.91 11.49
C VAL A 163 5.67 -58.81 11.96
N SER A 164 5.16 -58.88 13.19
CA SER A 164 4.32 -57.81 13.76
C SER A 164 5.05 -56.48 13.80
N ARG A 165 6.29 -56.42 14.29
CA ARG A 165 7.10 -55.18 14.24
C ARG A 165 7.34 -54.68 12.83
N ALA A 166 7.69 -55.57 11.90
CA ALA A 166 7.91 -55.17 10.52
C ALA A 166 6.63 -54.64 9.85
N LEU A 167 5.46 -55.21 10.17
CA LEU A 167 4.16 -54.72 9.67
C LEU A 167 3.74 -53.42 10.35
N GLU A 168 3.93 -53.28 11.66
CA GLU A 168 3.68 -52.05 12.42
C GLU A 168 4.53 -50.89 11.89
N GLU A 169 5.85 -51.08 11.72
CA GLU A 169 6.73 -50.04 11.18
C GLU A 169 6.36 -49.65 9.75
N ASN A 170 6.01 -50.62 8.91
CA ASN A 170 5.59 -50.35 7.54
C ASN A 170 4.25 -49.61 7.49
N THR A 171 3.29 -49.99 8.32
CA THR A 171 1.97 -49.34 8.39
C THR A 171 2.08 -47.95 8.98
N GLU A 172 2.86 -47.74 10.05
CA GLU A 172 3.13 -46.42 10.63
C GLU A 172 3.80 -45.51 9.60
N SER A 173 4.79 -46.00 8.85
CA SER A 173 5.46 -45.24 7.78
C SER A 173 4.48 -44.82 6.67
N ILE A 174 3.62 -45.74 6.22
CA ILE A 174 2.61 -45.47 5.20
C ILE A 174 1.60 -44.44 5.70
N VAL A 175 1.08 -44.61 6.92
CA VAL A 175 0.08 -43.72 7.51
C VAL A 175 0.68 -42.34 7.74
N THR A 176 1.88 -42.27 8.31
CA THR A 176 2.61 -41.01 8.52
C THR A 176 2.87 -40.30 7.20
N ARG A 177 3.32 -41.03 6.17
CA ARG A 177 3.51 -40.47 4.83
C ARG A 177 2.20 -39.99 4.21
N ALA A 178 1.10 -40.74 4.38
CA ALA A 178 -0.20 -40.38 3.85
C ALA A 178 -0.76 -39.12 4.54
N ILE A 179 -0.67 -39.03 5.86
CA ILE A 179 -1.11 -37.87 6.66
C ILE A 179 -0.25 -36.65 6.34
N ASN A 180 1.08 -36.80 6.30
CA ASN A 180 1.97 -35.69 5.95
C ASN A 180 1.70 -35.20 4.53
N LYS A 181 1.53 -36.12 3.57
CA LYS A 181 1.21 -35.77 2.19
C LYS A 181 -0.16 -35.11 2.06
N SER A 182 -1.19 -35.62 2.73
CA SER A 182 -2.53 -35.02 2.68
C SER A 182 -2.56 -33.66 3.36
N THR A 183 -1.90 -33.51 4.52
CA THR A 183 -1.78 -32.24 5.26
C THR A 183 -0.99 -31.22 4.45
N GLN A 184 0.10 -31.62 3.80
CA GLN A 184 0.86 -30.75 2.91
C GLN A 184 0.02 -30.30 1.71
N ASN A 185 -0.68 -31.23 1.06
CA ASN A 185 -1.55 -30.90 -0.07
C ASN A 185 -2.68 -29.95 0.34
N MET A 186 -3.38 -30.24 1.43
CA MET A 186 -4.43 -29.37 1.97
C MET A 186 -3.88 -28.00 2.37
N SER A 187 -2.72 -27.95 3.05
CA SER A 187 -2.09 -26.69 3.44
C SER A 187 -1.77 -25.81 2.23
N LYS A 188 -1.31 -26.44 1.13
CA LYS A 188 -1.02 -25.76 -0.12
C LYS A 188 -2.30 -25.25 -0.78
N GLU A 189 -3.32 -26.09 -0.93
CA GLU A 189 -4.60 -25.71 -1.55
C GLU A 189 -5.32 -24.60 -0.76
N VAL A 190 -5.34 -24.69 0.57
CA VAL A 190 -5.91 -23.65 1.43
C VAL A 190 -5.10 -22.36 1.32
N SER A 191 -3.76 -22.44 1.34
CA SER A 191 -2.88 -21.28 1.16
C SER A 191 -3.12 -20.58 -0.18
N ASP A 192 -3.21 -21.35 -1.27
CA ASP A 192 -3.43 -20.82 -2.62
C ASP A 192 -4.80 -20.13 -2.72
N CYS A 193 -5.87 -20.76 -2.21
CA CYS A 193 -7.23 -20.21 -2.24
C CYS A 193 -7.39 -18.96 -1.36
N VAL A 194 -6.80 -18.96 -0.15
CA VAL A 194 -6.87 -17.80 0.75
C VAL A 194 -6.04 -16.65 0.19
N SER A 195 -4.84 -16.93 -0.32
CA SER A 195 -3.97 -15.91 -0.93
C SER A 195 -4.69 -15.22 -2.09
N GLU A 196 -5.28 -15.99 -3.01
CA GLU A 196 -6.01 -15.45 -4.15
C GLU A 196 -7.19 -14.56 -3.71
N LYS A 197 -8.00 -15.00 -2.74
CA LYS A 197 -9.14 -14.23 -2.23
C LYS A 197 -8.73 -12.95 -1.51
N VAL A 198 -7.72 -13.02 -0.64
CA VAL A 198 -7.23 -11.85 0.12
C VAL A 198 -6.67 -10.82 -0.85
N LEU A 199 -5.86 -11.22 -1.81
CA LEU A 199 -5.24 -10.31 -2.78
C LEU A 199 -6.27 -9.62 -3.67
N LYS A 200 -7.28 -10.36 -4.16
CA LYS A 200 -8.39 -9.76 -4.92
C LYS A 200 -9.21 -8.79 -4.05
N GLY A 201 -9.42 -9.13 -2.78
CA GLY A 201 -10.07 -8.24 -1.82
C GLY A 201 -9.27 -6.96 -1.56
N VAL A 202 -7.95 -7.06 -1.43
CA VAL A 202 -7.04 -5.92 -1.27
C VAL A 202 -7.08 -5.03 -2.50
N ASP A 203 -6.98 -5.60 -3.71
CA ASP A 203 -7.08 -4.83 -4.96
C ASP A 203 -8.41 -4.08 -5.07
N TYR A 204 -9.50 -4.72 -4.67
CA TYR A 204 -10.82 -4.10 -4.60
C TYR A 204 -10.85 -2.93 -3.60
N ILE A 205 -10.34 -3.13 -2.38
CA ILE A 205 -10.31 -2.06 -1.35
C ILE A 205 -9.49 -0.86 -1.82
N ILE A 206 -8.33 -1.09 -2.45
CA ILE A 206 -7.48 -0.04 -3.01
C ILE A 206 -8.25 0.78 -4.04
N ARG A 207 -8.93 0.11 -4.98
CA ARG A 207 -9.72 0.79 -6.02
C ARG A 207 -10.84 1.64 -5.42
N MET A 208 -11.54 1.11 -4.41
CA MET A 208 -12.59 1.84 -3.69
C MET A 208 -12.04 3.02 -2.85
N GLN A 209 -10.79 2.96 -2.40
CA GLN A 209 -10.13 4.09 -1.74
C GLN A 209 -9.74 5.17 -2.75
N ASP A 210 -9.15 4.79 -3.87
CA ASP A 210 -8.74 5.72 -4.93
C ASP A 210 -9.95 6.49 -5.49
N GLU A 211 -11.08 5.82 -5.74
CA GLU A 211 -12.32 6.47 -6.18
C GLU A 211 -12.82 7.52 -5.16
N ARG A 212 -12.78 7.21 -3.87
CA ARG A 212 -13.14 8.16 -2.80
C ARG A 212 -12.16 9.33 -2.72
N GLU A 213 -10.87 9.07 -2.86
CA GLU A 213 -9.86 10.14 -2.92
C GLU A 213 -10.08 11.05 -4.13
N GLU A 214 -10.37 10.49 -5.30
CA GLU A 214 -10.67 11.24 -6.53
C GLU A 214 -11.89 12.15 -6.37
N GLU A 215 -12.95 11.69 -5.71
CA GLU A 215 -14.10 12.54 -5.39
C GLU A 215 -13.72 13.70 -4.47
N ARG A 216 -12.88 13.44 -3.46
CA ARG A 216 -12.36 14.49 -2.59
C ARG A 216 -11.54 15.50 -3.38
N TYR A 217 -10.64 15.05 -4.26
CA TYR A 217 -9.87 15.94 -5.13
C TYR A 217 -10.76 16.72 -6.10
N ARG A 218 -11.81 16.11 -6.67
CA ARG A 218 -12.80 16.80 -7.51
C ARG A 218 -13.50 17.92 -6.76
N LYS A 219 -13.95 17.68 -5.53
CA LYS A 219 -14.58 18.71 -4.69
C LYS A 219 -13.61 19.86 -4.39
N ILE A 220 -12.35 19.55 -4.06
CA ILE A 220 -11.32 20.57 -3.82
C ILE A 220 -11.06 21.38 -5.09
N ASP A 221 -10.88 20.74 -6.24
CA ASP A 221 -10.64 21.43 -7.51
C ASP A 221 -11.83 22.33 -7.89
N GLU A 222 -13.07 21.87 -7.68
CA GLU A 222 -14.26 22.68 -7.91
C GLU A 222 -14.28 23.94 -7.03
N VAL A 223 -13.93 23.81 -5.74
CA VAL A 223 -13.82 24.93 -4.80
C VAL A 223 -12.72 25.90 -5.23
N ILE A 224 -11.54 25.39 -5.62
CA ILE A 224 -10.42 26.20 -6.10
C ILE A 224 -10.84 26.97 -7.37
N ARG A 225 -11.44 26.29 -8.35
CA ARG A 225 -11.93 26.93 -9.58
C ARG A 225 -13.00 27.97 -9.29
N LYS A 226 -13.94 27.72 -8.37
CA LYS A 226 -14.94 28.72 -7.93
C LYS A 226 -14.28 29.94 -7.30
N LYS A 227 -13.31 29.76 -6.39
CA LYS A 227 -12.58 30.85 -5.74
C LYS A 227 -11.77 31.68 -6.75
N GLN A 228 -11.06 31.03 -7.66
CA GLN A 228 -10.33 31.70 -8.73
C GLN A 228 -11.26 32.47 -9.67
N ARG A 229 -12.43 31.91 -10.03
CA ARG A 229 -13.44 32.60 -10.84
C ARG A 229 -14.01 33.83 -10.12
N LYS A 230 -14.33 33.73 -8.82
CA LYS A 230 -14.79 34.87 -8.01
C LYS A 230 -13.73 35.96 -7.94
N SER A 231 -12.50 35.62 -7.58
CA SER A 231 -11.39 36.58 -7.51
C SER A 231 -11.12 37.28 -8.86
N ARG A 232 -11.20 36.55 -9.98
CA ARG A 232 -11.10 37.15 -11.33
C ARG A 232 -12.25 38.11 -11.63
N LYS A 233 -13.49 37.79 -11.21
CA LYS A 233 -14.66 38.66 -11.38
C LYS A 233 -14.57 39.91 -10.51
N GLU A 234 -14.18 39.77 -9.25
CA GLU A 234 -13.95 40.88 -8.31
C GLU A 234 -12.89 41.84 -8.86
N ARG A 235 -11.72 41.33 -9.28
CA ARG A 235 -10.67 42.15 -9.91
C ARG A 235 -11.18 42.90 -11.15
N LYS A 236 -12.00 42.25 -11.99
CA LYS A 236 -12.61 42.90 -13.16
C LYS A 236 -13.60 43.99 -12.73
N MET A 237 -14.45 43.74 -11.75
CA MET A 237 -15.42 44.70 -11.23
C MET A 237 -14.72 45.91 -10.61
N GLU A 238 -13.74 45.67 -9.76
CA GLU A 238 -12.94 46.70 -9.11
C GLU A 238 -12.15 47.55 -10.12
N SER A 239 -11.63 46.93 -11.18
CA SER A 239 -11.00 47.68 -12.28
C SER A 239 -11.97 48.58 -13.04
N ARG A 240 -13.27 48.22 -13.11
CA ARG A 240 -14.31 49.07 -13.72
C ARG A 240 -14.67 50.22 -12.79
N ILE A 241 -14.92 49.93 -11.51
CA ILE A 241 -15.22 50.95 -10.49
C ILE A 241 -14.11 52.00 -10.43
N ASN A 242 -12.84 51.58 -10.38
CA ASN A 242 -11.70 52.50 -10.34
C ASN A 242 -11.60 53.36 -11.62
N LYS A 243 -11.94 52.81 -12.80
CA LYS A 243 -12.01 53.60 -14.04
C LYS A 243 -13.13 54.64 -13.98
N ASP A 244 -14.31 54.25 -13.53
CA ASP A 244 -15.47 55.14 -13.42
C ASP A 244 -15.21 56.25 -12.40
N GLU A 245 -14.60 55.91 -11.26
CA GLU A 245 -14.18 56.87 -10.22
C GLU A 245 -13.15 57.88 -10.77
N LYS A 246 -12.14 57.41 -11.51
CA LYS A 246 -11.17 58.30 -12.18
C LYS A 246 -11.84 59.25 -13.18
N VAL A 247 -12.81 58.76 -13.96
CA VAL A 247 -13.57 59.59 -14.91
C VAL A 247 -14.40 60.64 -14.17
N MET A 248 -15.08 60.24 -13.10
CA MET A 248 -15.88 61.13 -12.26
C MET A 248 -15.02 62.21 -11.59
N ASN A 249 -13.88 61.83 -11.01
CA ASN A 249 -12.93 62.78 -10.40
C ASN A 249 -12.38 63.77 -11.44
N LYS A 250 -12.02 63.30 -12.64
CA LYS A 250 -11.57 64.18 -13.73
C LYS A 250 -12.67 65.14 -14.20
N LYS A 251 -13.93 64.68 -14.22
CA LYS A 251 -15.09 65.53 -14.55
C LYS A 251 -15.33 66.59 -13.47
N ALA A 252 -15.28 66.19 -12.19
CA ALA A 252 -15.42 67.10 -11.05
C ALA A 252 -14.31 68.16 -11.02
N GLU A 253 -13.07 67.76 -11.28
CA GLU A 253 -11.93 68.68 -11.34
C GLU A 253 -12.09 69.72 -12.47
N ARG A 254 -12.53 69.29 -13.66
CA ARG A 254 -12.84 70.18 -14.78
C ARG A 254 -13.96 71.17 -14.43
N ALA A 255 -15.00 70.71 -13.74
CA ALA A 255 -16.10 71.56 -13.28
C ALA A 255 -15.60 72.61 -12.27
N ARG A 256 -14.78 72.21 -11.29
CA ARG A 256 -14.15 73.13 -10.32
C ARG A 256 -13.27 74.17 -11.01
N LYS A 257 -12.40 73.76 -11.94
CA LYS A 257 -11.55 74.68 -12.73
C LYS A 257 -12.38 75.66 -13.56
N LYS A 258 -13.51 75.21 -14.12
CA LYS A 258 -14.43 76.07 -14.87
C LYS A 258 -15.12 77.09 -13.97
N ALA A 259 -15.62 76.66 -12.81
CA ALA A 259 -16.24 77.54 -11.81
C ALA A 259 -15.24 78.59 -11.30
N GLU A 260 -14.00 78.19 -11.01
CA GLU A 260 -12.96 79.12 -10.55
C GLU A 260 -12.59 80.16 -11.62
N LYS A 261 -12.48 79.76 -12.89
CA LYS A 261 -12.26 80.72 -13.99
C LYS A 261 -13.41 81.74 -14.10
N VAL A 262 -14.65 81.30 -13.90
CA VAL A 262 -15.81 82.20 -13.91
C VAL A 262 -15.76 83.16 -12.72
N ARG A 263 -15.43 82.66 -11.53
CA ARG A 263 -15.26 83.47 -10.30
C ARG A 263 -14.17 84.53 -10.45
N VAL A 264 -12.99 84.15 -10.93
CA VAL A 264 -11.88 85.10 -11.17
C VAL A 264 -12.26 86.14 -12.24
N LYS A 265 -12.99 85.73 -13.28
CA LYS A 265 -13.45 86.67 -14.32
C LYS A 265 -14.48 87.67 -13.78
N SER A 266 -15.42 87.22 -12.94
CA SER A 266 -16.40 88.12 -12.32
C SER A 266 -15.75 89.07 -11.31
N GLU A 267 -14.76 88.61 -10.53
CA GLU A 267 -13.97 89.45 -9.63
C GLU A 267 -13.18 90.51 -10.39
N LYS A 268 -12.46 90.14 -11.45
CA LYS A 268 -11.75 91.10 -12.32
C LYS A 268 -12.69 92.12 -12.94
N ASN A 269 -13.87 91.71 -13.38
CA ASN A 269 -14.86 92.63 -13.93
C ASN A 269 -15.37 93.59 -12.84
N ARG A 270 -15.64 93.09 -11.64
CA ARG A 270 -16.06 93.91 -10.49
C ARG A 270 -14.97 94.93 -10.10
N GLU A 271 -13.71 94.54 -10.13
CA GLU A 271 -12.58 95.42 -9.84
C GLU A 271 -12.39 96.49 -10.94
N LYS A 272 -12.55 96.13 -12.21
CA LYS A 272 -12.56 97.09 -13.33
C LYS A 272 -13.70 98.11 -13.19
N SER A 273 -14.91 97.67 -12.85
CA SER A 273 -16.05 98.57 -12.60
C SER A 273 -15.78 99.51 -11.42
N LYS A 274 -15.17 99.02 -10.33
CA LYS A 274 -14.75 99.86 -9.20
C LYS A 274 -13.74 100.93 -9.61
N LYS A 275 -12.73 100.58 -10.41
CA LYS A 275 -11.71 101.52 -10.90
C LYS A 275 -12.31 102.59 -11.83
N LEU A 276 -13.23 102.20 -12.72
CA LEU A 276 -13.95 103.16 -13.58
C LEU A 276 -14.77 104.16 -12.76
N ALA A 277 -15.55 103.67 -11.78
CA ALA A 277 -16.36 104.52 -10.92
C ALA A 277 -15.50 105.52 -10.13
N PHE A 278 -14.35 105.10 -9.61
CA PHE A 278 -13.41 106.01 -8.95
C PHE A 278 -12.82 107.07 -9.91
N SER A 279 -12.55 106.71 -11.17
CA SER A 279 -12.02 107.68 -12.14
C SER A 279 -13.03 108.76 -12.56
N THR A 280 -14.34 108.44 -12.58
CA THR A 280 -15.40 109.40 -12.91
C THR A 280 -15.72 110.37 -11.77
N LEU A 281 -15.30 110.06 -10.54
CA LEU A 281 -15.47 110.90 -9.35
C LEU A 281 -14.28 111.85 -9.10
N SER A 282 -13.21 111.76 -9.91
CA SER A 282 -11.96 112.53 -9.73
C SER A 282 -11.72 113.60 -10.82
N LYS A 283 -12.74 113.97 -11.60
CA LYS A 283 -12.76 115.13 -12.50
C LYS A 283 -13.84 116.09 -12.04
#